data_AF-A0A1W9HWS0-F1
#
_entry.id   AF-A0A1W9HWS0-F1
#
_cell.length_a   1.000
_cell.length_b   1.000
_cell.length_c   1.000
_cell.angle_alpha   90.00
_cell.angle_beta   90.00
_cell.angle_gamma   90.00
#
_symmetry.space_group_name_H-M   'P 1'
#
loop_
_entity.id
_entity.type
_entity.pdbx_description
1 polymer ?
#
loop_
_entity_poly.entity_id
_entity_poly.type
_entity_poly.pdbx_seq_one_letter_code
_entity_poly.pdbx_strand_id
1 'polypeptide(L)'
;MLDVQSLALSLSVLTEVHVGATQFVLAKQEYQDAKNYHQTQAAILEQTRNLWMTQRTNDLTLIRERANDVAADVRLDTARAGLETAYATLMASVGEEAVPASMDGQSVAELAESIRDYWESGGFTMSRVERRTEPHATPVAH
;
A
#
# COMPACT_ATOMS: atom_id res chain seq x y z
N MET A 1 2.18 -34.75 -18.58
CA MET A 1 1.62 -34.44 -17.25
C MET A 1 2.56 -33.55 -16.42
N LEU A 2 3.88 -33.73 -16.49
CA LEU A 2 4.85 -32.88 -15.78
C LEU A 2 4.84 -31.40 -16.22
N ASP A 3 4.69 -31.12 -17.52
CA ASP A 3 4.66 -29.74 -18.04
C ASP A 3 3.44 -28.92 -17.59
N VAL A 4 2.29 -29.58 -17.41
CA VAL A 4 1.08 -28.92 -16.91
C VAL A 4 1.23 -28.58 -15.43
N GLN A 5 1.95 -29.41 -14.66
CA GLN A 5 2.22 -29.15 -13.24
C GLN A 5 3.22 -28.01 -13.06
N SER A 6 4.30 -27.95 -13.85
CA SER A 6 5.28 -26.85 -13.79
C SER A 6 4.65 -25.51 -14.19
N LEU A 7 3.80 -25.48 -15.22
CA LEU A 7 3.05 -24.29 -15.62
C LEU A 7 2.08 -23.82 -14.53
N ALA A 8 1.33 -24.73 -13.92
CA ALA A 8 0.38 -24.40 -12.85
C ALA A 8 1.08 -23.84 -11.61
N LEU A 9 2.21 -24.42 -11.21
CA LEU A 9 3.04 -23.91 -10.11
C LEU A 9 3.53 -22.49 -10.39
N SER A 10 3.95 -22.23 -11.62
CA SER A 10 4.47 -20.94 -12.02
C SER A 10 3.41 -19.84 -12.03
N LEU A 11 2.22 -20.15 -12.53
CA LEU A 11 1.06 -19.27 -12.46
C LEU A 11 0.63 -19.03 -11.00
N SER A 12 0.75 -20.04 -10.14
CA SER A 12 0.49 -19.90 -8.70
C SER A 12 1.45 -18.89 -8.07
N VAL A 13 2.76 -19.04 -8.29
CA VAL A 13 3.78 -18.12 -7.77
C VAL A 13 3.58 -16.70 -8.28
N LEU A 14 3.33 -16.53 -9.59
CA LEU A 14 3.06 -15.21 -10.17
C LEU A 14 1.81 -14.56 -9.57
N THR A 15 0.75 -15.34 -9.36
CA THR A 15 -0.50 -14.84 -8.75
C THR A 15 -0.27 -14.44 -7.30
N GLU A 16 0.49 -15.23 -6.54
CA GLU A 16 0.83 -14.94 -5.14
C GLU A 16 1.62 -13.64 -4.99
N VAL A 17 2.64 -13.45 -5.83
CA VAL A 17 3.42 -12.20 -5.87
C VAL A 17 2.54 -11.02 -6.29
N HIS A 18 1.67 -11.18 -7.30
CA HIS A 18 0.75 -10.13 -7.73
C HIS A 18 -0.23 -9.71 -6.63
N VAL A 19 -0.76 -10.67 -5.88
CA VAL A 19 -1.64 -10.42 -4.74
C VAL A 19 -0.88 -9.70 -3.63
N GLY A 20 0.34 -10.14 -3.29
CA GLY A 20 1.19 -9.47 -2.30
C GLY A 20 1.51 -8.02 -2.70
N ALA A 21 1.82 -7.78 -3.97
CA ALA A 21 2.13 -6.43 -4.47
C ALA A 21 0.90 -5.51 -4.40
N THR A 22 -0.27 -6.02 -4.77
CA THR A 22 -1.53 -5.29 -4.65
C THR A 22 -1.87 -4.95 -3.20
N GLN A 23 -1.71 -5.90 -2.28
CA GLN A 23 -1.94 -5.69 -0.85
C GLN A 23 -0.99 -4.65 -0.26
N PHE A 24 0.29 -4.66 -0.65
CA PHE A 24 1.26 -3.64 -0.23
C PHE A 24 0.89 -2.23 -0.71
N VAL A 25 0.47 -2.09 -1.98
CA VAL A 25 0.03 -0.80 -2.52
C VAL A 25 -1.20 -0.27 -1.77
N LEU A 26 -2.17 -1.14 -1.48
CA LEU A 26 -3.36 -0.79 -0.70
C LEU A 26 -2.99 -0.35 0.73
N ALA A 27 -2.19 -1.16 1.44
CA ALA A 27 -1.77 -0.84 2.81
C ALA A 27 -0.99 0.48 2.88
N LYS A 28 -0.22 0.81 1.83
CA LYS A 28 0.48 2.08 1.71
C LYS A 28 -0.49 3.27 1.56
N GLN A 29 -1.57 3.10 0.79
CA GLN A 29 -2.61 4.11 0.66
C GLN A 29 -3.36 4.29 2.00
N GLU A 30 -3.75 3.20 2.65
CA GLU A 30 -4.41 3.23 3.96
C GLU A 30 -3.56 3.94 5.03
N TYR A 31 -2.25 3.68 5.05
CA TYR A 31 -1.31 4.40 5.91
C TYR A 31 -1.25 5.91 5.61
N GLN A 32 -1.23 6.29 4.33
CA GLN A 32 -1.24 7.70 3.94
C GLN A 32 -2.54 8.40 4.35
N ASP A 33 -3.67 7.73 4.17
CA ASP A 33 -4.98 8.24 4.57
C ASP A 33 -5.09 8.38 6.09
N ALA A 34 -4.64 7.39 6.84
CA ALA A 34 -4.59 7.45 8.30
C ALA A 34 -3.68 8.59 8.81
N LYS A 35 -2.56 8.83 8.13
CA LYS A 35 -1.66 9.95 8.43
C LYS A 35 -2.33 11.30 8.18
N ASN A 36 -2.98 11.47 7.05
CA ASN A 36 -3.72 12.70 6.71
C ASN A 36 -4.88 12.94 7.69
N TYR A 37 -5.59 11.86 8.08
CA TYR A 37 -6.63 11.91 9.09
C TYR A 37 -6.10 12.37 10.45
N HIS A 38 -5.00 11.78 10.94
CA HIS A 38 -4.38 12.18 12.20
C HIS A 38 -3.92 13.65 12.17
N GLN A 39 -3.28 14.10 11.09
CA GLN A 39 -2.91 15.52 10.92
C GLN A 39 -4.12 16.46 11.00
N THR A 40 -5.24 16.05 10.39
CA THR A 40 -6.48 16.83 10.44
C THR A 40 -7.07 16.87 11.86
N GLN A 41 -7.07 15.74 12.58
CA GLN A 41 -7.55 15.69 13.98
C GLN A 41 -6.67 16.54 14.91
N ALA A 42 -5.35 16.51 14.74
CA ALA A 42 -4.44 17.35 15.49
C ALA A 42 -4.72 18.85 15.28
N ALA A 43 -5.01 19.27 14.04
CA ALA A 43 -5.40 20.64 13.73
C ALA A 43 -6.75 21.03 14.36
N ILE A 44 -7.74 20.12 14.38
CA ILE A 44 -9.03 20.32 15.04
C ILE A 44 -8.83 20.46 16.56
N LEU A 45 -7.98 19.63 17.18
CA LEU A 45 -7.65 19.72 18.59
C LEU A 45 -6.98 21.06 18.92
N GLU A 46 -6.04 21.52 18.09
CA GLU A 46 -5.41 22.82 18.26
C GLU A 46 -6.42 23.97 18.17
N GLN A 47 -7.29 23.96 17.15
CA GLN A 47 -8.35 24.95 17.02
C GLN A 47 -9.30 24.93 18.24
N THR A 48 -9.68 23.75 18.70
CA THR A 48 -10.55 23.58 19.86
C THR A 48 -9.89 24.08 21.14
N ARG A 49 -8.58 23.86 21.30
CA ARG A 49 -7.79 24.42 22.40
C ARG A 49 -7.78 25.95 22.36
N ASN A 50 -7.65 26.55 21.17
CA ASN A 50 -7.71 28.01 21.01
C ASN A 50 -9.09 28.59 21.36
N LEU A 51 -10.17 27.92 20.95
CA LEU A 51 -11.53 28.29 21.35
C LEU A 51 -11.73 28.15 22.87
N TRP A 52 -11.14 27.12 23.47
CA TRP A 52 -11.23 26.89 24.92
C TRP A 52 -10.51 27.98 25.72
N MET A 53 -9.29 28.35 25.31
CA MET A 53 -8.53 29.45 25.93
C MET A 53 -9.25 30.80 25.82
N THR A 54 -10.06 31.00 24.78
CA THR A 54 -10.87 32.22 24.59
C THR A 54 -12.28 32.12 25.20
N GLN A 55 -12.55 31.08 25.98
CA GLN A 55 -13.85 30.82 26.62
C GLN A 55 -15.02 30.71 25.62
N ARG A 56 -14.73 30.35 24.37
CA ARG A 56 -15.70 30.16 23.28
C ARG A 56 -16.17 28.71 23.12
N THR A 57 -15.63 27.78 23.91
CA THR A 57 -16.10 26.38 23.99
C THR A 57 -15.94 25.86 25.42
N ASN A 58 -16.42 24.64 25.68
CA ASN A 58 -16.40 24.03 27.01
C ASN A 58 -15.34 22.91 27.14
N ASP A 59 -15.12 22.46 28.38
CA ASP A 59 -14.16 21.39 28.69
C ASP A 59 -14.48 20.06 28.01
N LEU A 60 -15.76 19.69 27.95
CA LEU A 60 -16.20 18.43 27.36
C LEU A 60 -15.86 18.37 25.86
N THR A 61 -16.03 19.46 25.12
CA THR A 61 -15.61 19.55 23.71
C THR A 61 -14.11 19.37 23.58
N LEU A 62 -13.31 20.01 24.44
CA LEU A 62 -11.86 19.84 24.42
C LEU A 62 -11.42 18.41 24.77
N ILE A 63 -12.09 17.77 25.74
CA ILE A 63 -11.85 16.37 26.12
C ILE A 63 -12.20 15.44 24.96
N ARG A 64 -13.33 15.68 24.29
CA ARG A 64 -13.76 14.89 23.13
C ARG A 64 -12.75 14.98 21.99
N GLU A 65 -12.25 16.18 21.67
CA GLU A 65 -11.26 16.31 20.61
C GLU A 65 -9.90 15.69 20.98
N ARG A 66 -9.51 15.71 22.26
CA ARG A 66 -8.34 14.93 22.72
C ARG A 66 -8.53 13.43 22.54
N ALA A 67 -9.73 12.93 22.84
CA ALA A 67 -10.04 11.51 22.64
C ALA A 67 -10.07 11.14 21.14
N ASN A 68 -10.58 12.02 20.28
CA ASN A 68 -10.55 11.84 18.83
C ASN A 68 -9.11 11.81 18.28
N ASP A 69 -8.25 12.70 18.76
CA ASP A 69 -6.83 12.76 18.42
C ASP A 69 -6.11 11.45 18.79
N VAL A 70 -6.28 10.97 20.02
CA VAL A 70 -5.75 9.65 20.46
C VAL A 70 -6.31 8.51 19.59
N ALA A 71 -7.61 8.52 19.26
CA ALA A 71 -8.18 7.50 18.39
C ALA A 71 -7.65 7.58 16.95
N ALA A 72 -7.25 8.77 16.48
CA ALA A 72 -6.62 8.95 15.17
C ALA A 72 -5.17 8.46 15.17
N ASP A 73 -4.43 8.68 16.26
CA ASP A 73 -3.07 8.18 16.46
C ASP A 73 -3.05 6.64 16.47
N VAL A 74 -3.96 6.00 17.22
CA VAL A 74 -4.11 4.53 17.22
C VAL A 74 -4.44 3.97 15.82
N ARG A 75 -5.24 4.69 15.03
CA ARG A 75 -5.52 4.30 13.63
C ARG A 75 -4.29 4.41 12.76
N LEU A 76 -3.49 5.46 12.93
CA LEU A 76 -2.22 5.63 12.22
C LEU A 76 -1.24 4.50 12.55
N ASP A 77 -1.11 4.14 13.82
CA ASP A 77 -0.27 3.02 14.26
C ASP A 77 -0.75 1.68 13.70
N THR A 78 -2.06 1.45 13.68
CA THR A 78 -2.65 0.24 13.10
C THR A 78 -2.37 0.16 11.59
N ALA A 79 -2.55 1.26 10.86
CA ALA A 79 -2.27 1.31 9.43
C ALA A 79 -0.78 1.14 9.12
N ARG A 80 0.10 1.67 9.98
CA ARG A 80 1.54 1.45 9.89
C ARG A 80 1.90 -0.03 10.06
N ALA A 81 1.37 -0.68 11.09
CA ALA A 81 1.59 -2.12 11.30
C ALA A 81 1.05 -2.96 10.13
N GLY A 82 -0.10 -2.56 9.56
CA GLY A 82 -0.65 -3.16 8.35
C GLY A 82 0.29 -3.05 7.14
N LEU A 83 0.87 -1.87 6.91
CA LEU A 83 1.88 -1.64 5.87
C LEU A 83 3.15 -2.49 6.09
N GLU A 84 3.66 -2.53 7.32
CA GLU A 84 4.83 -3.34 7.69
C GLU A 84 4.57 -4.83 7.45
N THR A 85 3.36 -5.31 7.80
CA THR A 85 2.93 -6.69 7.55
C THR A 85 2.81 -6.98 6.05
N ALA A 86 2.16 -6.11 5.27
CA ALA A 86 1.99 -6.31 3.83
C ALA A 86 3.34 -6.30 3.09
N TYR A 87 4.30 -5.48 3.55
CA TYR A 87 5.66 -5.49 3.04
C TYR A 87 6.37 -6.82 3.34
N ALA A 88 6.28 -7.31 4.58
CA ALA A 88 6.87 -8.61 4.96
C ALA A 88 6.27 -9.77 4.14
N THR A 89 4.95 -9.78 3.95
CA THR A 89 4.27 -10.79 3.11
C THR A 89 4.71 -10.72 1.65
N LEU A 90 4.84 -9.52 1.08
CA LEU A 90 5.36 -9.34 -0.28
C LEU A 90 6.79 -9.90 -0.38
N MET A 91 7.67 -9.57 0.55
CA MET A 91 9.05 -10.09 0.59
C MET A 91 9.10 -11.62 0.76
N ALA A 92 8.23 -12.19 1.60
CA ALA A 92 8.10 -13.63 1.76
C ALA A 92 7.61 -14.32 0.48
N SER A 93 6.64 -13.72 -0.23
CA SER A 93 6.12 -14.25 -1.50
C SER A 93 7.16 -14.24 -2.65
N VAL A 94 8.12 -13.32 -2.58
CA VAL A 94 9.26 -13.26 -3.52
C VAL A 94 10.34 -14.27 -3.14
N GLY A 95 10.31 -14.83 -1.93
CA GLY A 95 11.10 -16.00 -1.54
C GLY A 95 12.37 -15.69 -0.74
N GLU A 96 12.31 -14.84 0.29
CA GLU A 96 13.45 -14.63 1.21
C GLU A 96 13.66 -15.79 2.22
N GLU A 97 12.84 -16.85 2.16
CA GLU A 97 13.12 -18.16 2.78
C GLU A 97 13.23 -19.26 1.70
N ALA A 98 14.10 -19.06 0.71
CA ALA A 98 14.44 -20.03 -0.34
C ALA A 98 15.95 -20.16 -0.59
N VAL A 99 16.77 -20.20 0.48
CA VAL A 99 18.17 -20.65 0.35
C VAL A 99 18.54 -21.64 1.46
N PRO A 100 18.43 -22.96 1.21
CA PRO A 100 19.51 -23.88 1.51
C PRO A 100 20.53 -23.82 0.37
N ALA A 101 21.81 -23.73 0.73
CA ALA A 101 22.90 -23.84 -0.22
C ALA A 101 22.73 -25.12 -1.08
N SER A 102 22.97 -24.97 -2.39
CA SER A 102 23.08 -26.01 -3.44
C SER A 102 21.78 -26.66 -3.96
N MET A 103 21.42 -26.40 -5.23
CA MET A 103 21.01 -27.41 -6.23
C MET A 103 20.95 -26.80 -7.66
N ASP A 104 21.76 -27.34 -8.57
CA ASP A 104 21.86 -27.02 -10.00
C ASP A 104 20.84 -27.79 -10.87
N GLY A 105 20.38 -27.17 -11.97
CA GLY A 105 19.71 -27.83 -13.11
C GLY A 105 18.29 -27.33 -13.42
N GLN A 106 18.16 -26.29 -14.26
CA GLN A 106 16.90 -25.62 -14.62
C GLN A 106 16.02 -26.52 -15.52
N SER A 107 14.75 -26.88 -15.31
CA SER A 107 13.73 -26.71 -14.27
C SER A 107 13.14 -25.30 -14.09
N VAL A 108 12.05 -25.17 -13.34
CA VAL A 108 11.29 -23.96 -12.96
C VAL A 108 12.16 -22.69 -12.77
N ALA A 109 13.45 -22.84 -12.50
CA ALA A 109 14.51 -21.85 -12.58
C ALA A 109 14.68 -21.07 -13.92
N GLU A 110 14.29 -21.58 -15.10
CA GLU A 110 14.29 -20.77 -16.34
C GLU A 110 13.13 -19.76 -16.37
N LEU A 111 12.04 -20.10 -15.69
CA LEU A 111 10.87 -19.24 -15.60
C LEU A 111 11.06 -18.10 -14.57
N ALA A 112 11.93 -18.32 -13.56
CA ALA A 112 12.43 -17.26 -12.68
C ALA A 112 13.27 -16.21 -13.46
N GLU A 113 14.03 -16.65 -14.47
CA GLU A 113 14.82 -15.75 -15.33
C GLU A 113 13.93 -14.91 -16.27
N SER A 114 12.83 -15.45 -16.78
CA SER A 114 11.86 -14.68 -17.57
C SER A 114 11.11 -13.61 -16.76
N ILE A 115 10.89 -13.85 -15.46
CA ILE A 115 10.32 -12.83 -14.57
C ILE A 115 11.40 -11.75 -14.30
N ARG A 116 12.66 -12.12 -14.06
CA ARG A 116 13.80 -11.18 -13.90
C ARG A 116 13.94 -10.21 -15.08
N ASP A 117 13.79 -10.67 -16.32
CA ASP A 117 13.92 -9.82 -17.51
C ASP A 117 12.75 -8.80 -17.68
N TYR A 118 11.56 -9.15 -17.21
CA TYR A 118 10.38 -8.27 -17.26
C TYR A 118 10.46 -7.12 -16.25
N TRP A 119 11.15 -7.32 -15.12
CA TRP A 119 11.39 -6.26 -14.13
C TRP A 119 12.57 -5.33 -14.51
N GLU A 120 13.52 -5.78 -15.35
CA GLU A 120 14.60 -4.92 -15.89
C GLU A 120 14.14 -4.06 -17.08
N SER A 121 13.14 -4.49 -17.85
CA SER A 121 12.64 -3.77 -19.02
C SER A 121 11.49 -2.78 -18.72
N GLY A 122 10.76 -2.96 -17.62
CA GLY A 122 9.61 -2.14 -17.24
C GLY A 122 9.86 -1.25 -16.03
N GLY A 123 10.55 -0.12 -16.21
CA GLY A 123 10.89 0.82 -15.16
C GLY A 123 9.73 1.16 -14.20
N PHE A 124 9.87 0.74 -12.94
CA PHE A 124 9.03 1.18 -11.82
C PHE A 124 9.33 2.66 -11.52
N THR A 125 8.72 3.56 -12.30
CA THR A 125 8.71 5.00 -12.03
C THR A 125 7.60 5.31 -11.04
N MET A 126 7.98 5.87 -9.88
CA MET A 126 7.06 6.57 -9.01
C MET A 126 6.35 7.71 -9.77
N SER A 127 5.04 7.83 -9.53
CA SER A 127 4.16 9.01 -9.65
C SER A 127 3.96 9.71 -11.01
N ARG A 128 2.67 9.80 -11.38
CA ARG A 128 2.04 11.01 -11.96
C ARG A 128 0.53 10.91 -11.68
N VAL A 129 0.07 11.37 -10.51
CA VAL A 129 -0.50 12.72 -10.33
C VAL A 129 -1.45 13.08 -11.48
N GLU A 130 -2.73 13.25 -11.11
CA GLU A 130 -3.80 13.91 -11.86
C GLU A 130 -3.96 13.54 -13.34
N ARG A 131 -5.03 12.80 -13.63
CA ARG A 131 -5.93 13.26 -14.69
C ARG A 131 -7.37 13.15 -14.22
N ARG A 132 -7.80 14.27 -13.63
CA ARG A 132 -9.17 14.78 -13.64
C ARG A 132 -9.98 14.20 -14.81
N THR A 133 -11.12 13.63 -14.43
CA THR A 133 -12.38 13.72 -15.15
C THR A 133 -12.50 15.04 -15.92
N GLU A 134 -12.73 14.98 -17.23
CA GLU A 134 -14.07 15.16 -17.82
C GLU A 134 -14.04 14.80 -19.33
N PRO A 135 -15.09 14.12 -19.85
CA PRO A 135 -15.28 13.90 -21.27
C PRO A 135 -16.20 15.00 -21.84
N HIS A 136 -15.75 15.72 -22.86
CA HIS A 136 -16.66 16.40 -23.78
C HIS A 136 -16.39 15.94 -25.21
N ALA A 137 -17.42 15.30 -25.78
CA ALA A 137 -17.61 15.12 -27.21
C ALA A 137 -17.57 16.50 -27.91
N THR A 138 -17.17 16.65 -29.18
CA THR A 138 -17.78 16.07 -30.39
C THR A 138 -16.83 16.15 -31.61
N PRO A 139 -17.15 15.47 -32.73
CA PRO A 139 -16.22 15.13 -33.80
C PRO A 139 -16.14 16.15 -34.96
N VAL A 140 -15.00 16.11 -35.67
CA VAL A 140 -14.73 16.29 -37.12
C VAL A 140 -15.25 17.55 -37.83
N ALA A 141 -14.32 18.29 -38.47
CA ALA A 141 -14.42 18.74 -39.87
C ALA A 141 -13.13 19.47 -40.33
N HIS A 142 -12.34 18.85 -41.22
CA HIS A 142 -12.10 19.24 -42.61
C HIS A 142 -10.94 18.45 -43.22
#